data_AF-A0A644WV65-F1
#
_entry.id   AF-A0A644WV65-F1
#
_cell.length_a   1.000
_cell.length_b   1.000
_cell.length_c   1.000
_cell.angle_alpha   90.00
_cell.angle_beta   90.00
_cell.angle_gamma   90.00
#
_symmetry.space_group_name_H-M   'P 1'
#
loop_
_entity.id
_entity.type
_entity.pdbx_description
1 polymer ?
#
loop_
_entity_poly.entity_id
_entity_poly.type
_entity_poly.pdbx_seq_one_letter_code
_entity_poly.pdbx_strand_id
1 'polypeptide(L)'
;MKAIKIGAALALLFLLLPLTVSALGDFVSSTELIEEAAGWNGKTVRYCGEAVGDILYRGDYAWINLSDGANTISCFVPASEAKKITLLGRYGTVGDTVELTGTFHRDCPEHGGDLDIHADVLSVTARGRTVGNNPSAALVISAGVLFLCAFAGVVLVIRKKT
;
A
#
# COMPACT_ATOMS: atom_id res chain seq x y z
N MET A 1 -8.94 3.90 -62.13
CA MET A 1 -9.36 2.64 -61.46
C MET A 1 -8.28 2.01 -60.58
N LYS A 2 -6.99 1.94 -60.98
CA LYS A 2 -5.92 1.35 -60.14
C LYS A 2 -5.66 2.12 -58.83
N ALA A 3 -5.63 3.45 -58.87
CA ALA A 3 -5.40 4.29 -57.68
C ALA A 3 -6.50 4.14 -56.60
N ILE A 4 -7.77 4.00 -57.01
CA ILE A 4 -8.91 3.81 -56.10
C ILE A 4 -8.81 2.45 -55.39
N LYS A 5 -8.40 1.39 -56.10
CA LYS A 5 -8.20 0.06 -55.51
C LYS A 5 -7.02 0.01 -54.53
N ILE A 6 -5.94 0.75 -54.82
CA ILE A 6 -4.78 0.86 -53.92
C ILE A 6 -5.15 1.66 -52.67
N GLY A 7 -5.90 2.76 -52.82
CA GLY A 7 -6.41 3.53 -51.68
C GLY A 7 -7.35 2.71 -50.79
N ALA A 8 -8.26 1.93 -51.38
CA ALA A 8 -9.16 1.04 -50.64
C ALA A 8 -8.39 -0.08 -49.91
N ALA A 9 -7.36 -0.65 -50.53
CA ALA A 9 -6.52 -1.67 -49.89
C ALA A 9 -5.69 -1.11 -48.73
N LEU A 10 -5.17 0.12 -48.84
CA LEU A 10 -4.44 0.78 -47.76
C LEU A 10 -5.35 1.14 -46.57
N ALA A 11 -6.57 1.62 -46.84
CA ALA A 11 -7.56 1.93 -45.82
C ALA A 11 -8.02 0.67 -45.07
N LEU A 12 -8.19 -0.45 -45.79
CA LEU A 12 -8.54 -1.74 -45.19
C LEU A 12 -7.40 -2.31 -44.34
N LEU A 13 -6.14 -2.11 -44.75
CA LEU A 13 -4.95 -2.50 -43.97
C LEU A 13 -4.82 -1.68 -42.68
N PHE A 14 -5.17 -0.38 -42.72
CA PHE A 14 -5.18 0.50 -41.54
C PHE A 14 -6.29 0.12 -40.54
N LEU A 15 -7.42 -0.41 -41.03
CA LEU A 15 -8.53 -0.90 -40.20
C LEU A 15 -8.24 -2.27 -39.55
N LEU A 16 -7.33 -3.05 -40.13
CA LEU A 16 -6.95 -4.40 -39.67
C LEU A 16 -5.72 -4.40 -38.75
N LEU A 17 -5.12 -3.23 -38.50
CA LEU A 17 -4.06 -3.10 -37.49
C LEU A 17 -4.70 -3.24 -36.09
N PRO A 18 -4.31 -4.24 -35.29
CA PRO A 18 -4.78 -4.35 -33.92
C PRO A 18 -4.25 -3.13 -33.15
N LEU A 19 -5.14 -2.18 -32.82
CA LEU A 19 -4.84 -1.17 -31.83
C LEU A 19 -4.74 -1.89 -30.47
N THR A 20 -3.54 -2.27 -30.08
CA THR A 20 -3.26 -2.64 -28.69
C THR A 20 -3.24 -1.34 -27.88
N VAL A 21 -4.42 -0.88 -27.46
CA VAL A 21 -4.54 0.12 -26.40
C VAL A 21 -4.11 -0.57 -25.11
N SER A 22 -2.85 -0.36 -24.73
CA SER A 22 -2.36 -0.71 -23.40
C SER A 22 -2.22 0.58 -22.60
N ALA A 23 -3.36 1.17 -22.26
CA ALA A 23 -3.42 2.28 -21.30
C ALA A 23 -3.73 1.71 -19.92
N LEU A 24 -2.79 0.96 -19.35
CA LEU A 24 -2.79 0.78 -17.89
C LEU A 24 -2.32 2.12 -17.32
N GLY A 25 -3.26 2.98 -16.93
CA GLY A 25 -2.96 4.33 -16.42
C GLY A 25 -1.97 4.31 -15.25
N ASP A 26 -1.26 5.40 -15.00
CA ASP A 26 -0.28 5.45 -13.91
C ASP A 26 -0.93 5.20 -12.54
N PHE A 27 -0.11 4.82 -11.54
CA PHE A 27 -0.60 4.69 -10.17
C PHE A 27 -0.99 6.06 -9.62
N VAL A 28 -2.18 6.13 -9.02
CA VAL A 28 -2.66 7.32 -8.32
C VAL A 28 -2.11 7.30 -6.90
N SER A 29 -1.68 8.44 -6.38
CA SER A 29 -1.17 8.53 -5.01
C SER A 29 -2.30 8.63 -3.97
N SER A 30 -2.06 8.20 -2.74
CA SER A 30 -3.01 8.37 -1.64
C SER A 30 -3.31 9.84 -1.35
N THR A 31 -2.29 10.70 -1.43
CA THR A 31 -2.44 12.15 -1.26
C THR A 31 -3.42 12.71 -2.28
N GLU A 32 -3.30 12.33 -3.55
CA GLU A 32 -4.22 12.75 -4.59
C GLU A 32 -5.64 12.20 -4.37
N LEU A 33 -5.77 10.94 -3.97
CA LEU A 33 -7.07 10.34 -3.63
C LEU A 33 -7.74 11.02 -2.42
N ILE A 34 -6.98 11.60 -1.49
CA ILE A 34 -7.49 12.26 -0.29
C ILE A 34 -7.77 13.75 -0.55
N GLU A 35 -6.78 14.48 -1.08
CA GLU A 35 -6.85 15.93 -1.26
C GLU A 35 -7.75 16.32 -2.44
N GLU A 36 -7.79 15.50 -3.49
CA GLU A 36 -8.61 15.71 -4.69
C GLU A 36 -9.76 14.71 -4.79
N ALA A 37 -10.19 14.14 -3.66
CA ALA A 37 -11.12 13.02 -3.61
C ALA A 37 -12.42 13.23 -4.39
N ALA A 38 -12.96 14.46 -4.42
CA ALA A 38 -14.15 14.79 -5.19
C ALA A 38 -13.96 14.59 -6.71
N GLY A 39 -12.77 14.87 -7.23
CA GLY A 39 -12.42 14.67 -8.63
C GLY A 39 -12.17 13.20 -9.00
N TRP A 40 -11.88 12.36 -8.00
CA TRP A 40 -11.62 10.93 -8.17
C TRP A 40 -12.81 10.03 -7.86
N ASN A 41 -13.82 10.53 -7.15
CA ASN A 41 -14.97 9.73 -6.71
C ASN A 41 -15.65 8.99 -7.86
N GLY A 42 -15.83 7.67 -7.70
CA GLY A 42 -16.43 6.77 -8.68
C GLY A 42 -15.54 6.41 -9.87
N LYS A 43 -14.28 6.87 -9.92
CA LYS A 43 -13.36 6.52 -11.01
C LYS A 43 -12.64 5.20 -10.74
N THR A 44 -12.32 4.48 -11.80
CA THR A 44 -11.36 3.38 -11.76
C THR A 44 -9.95 3.94 -11.56
N VAL A 45 -9.27 3.48 -10.53
CA VAL A 45 -7.90 3.89 -10.18
C VAL A 45 -6.98 2.68 -10.10
N ARG A 46 -5.71 2.87 -10.46
CA ARG A 46 -4.64 1.92 -10.16
C ARG A 46 -3.93 2.39 -8.90
N TYR A 47 -3.87 1.53 -7.88
CA TYR A 47 -3.27 1.85 -6.59
C TYR A 47 -2.24 0.78 -6.21
N CYS A 48 -1.12 1.22 -5.62
CA CYS A 48 -0.03 0.35 -5.19
C CYS A 48 0.42 0.77 -3.79
N GLY A 49 0.62 -0.21 -2.90
CA GLY A 49 1.10 0.07 -1.56
C GLY A 49 1.51 -1.19 -0.80
N GLU A 50 2.23 -1.00 0.30
CA GLU A 50 2.50 -2.02 1.30
C GLU A 50 1.23 -2.37 2.06
N ALA A 51 0.91 -3.66 2.18
CA ALA A 51 -0.17 -4.13 3.04
C ALA A 51 0.23 -3.95 4.51
N VAL A 52 -0.49 -3.09 5.24
CA VAL A 52 -0.20 -2.72 6.63
C VAL A 52 -1.41 -2.98 7.54
N GLY A 53 -1.19 -2.98 8.86
CA GLY A 53 -2.26 -3.20 9.85
C GLY A 53 -2.68 -4.67 9.90
N ASP A 54 -3.99 -4.91 10.00
CA ASP A 54 -4.61 -6.24 10.01
C ASP A 54 -5.62 -6.39 8.86
N ILE A 55 -5.77 -7.61 8.35
CA ILE A 55 -6.79 -7.95 7.35
C ILE A 55 -8.10 -8.29 8.07
N LEU A 56 -9.18 -7.59 7.73
CA LEU A 56 -10.49 -7.79 8.36
C LEU A 56 -11.43 -8.56 7.43
N TYR A 57 -11.46 -9.88 7.57
CA TYR A 57 -12.37 -10.75 6.80
C TYR A 57 -13.85 -10.54 7.18
N ARG A 58 -14.72 -10.49 6.18
CA ARG A 58 -16.19 -10.30 6.27
C ARG A 58 -16.87 -11.18 5.22
N GLY A 59 -17.09 -12.46 5.58
CA GLY A 59 -17.64 -13.44 4.65
C GLY A 59 -16.70 -13.66 3.46
N ASP A 60 -17.21 -13.45 2.25
CA ASP A 60 -16.47 -13.65 1.00
C ASP A 60 -15.56 -12.47 0.62
N TYR A 61 -15.53 -11.42 1.44
CA TYR A 61 -14.71 -10.22 1.24
C TYR A 61 -13.83 -9.94 2.45
N ALA A 62 -12.89 -9.02 2.29
CA ALA A 62 -12.00 -8.57 3.35
C ALA A 62 -11.61 -7.11 3.13
N TRP A 63 -11.42 -6.41 4.24
CA TRP A 63 -10.72 -5.13 4.25
C TRP A 63 -9.23 -5.35 4.37
N ILE A 64 -8.47 -4.69 3.50
CA ILE A 64 -7.03 -4.56 3.58
C ILE A 64 -6.67 -3.08 3.58
N ASN A 65 -5.54 -2.73 4.16
CA ASN A 65 -5.04 -1.36 4.20
C ASN A 65 -3.71 -1.31 3.45
N LEU A 66 -3.64 -0.45 2.43
CA LEU A 66 -2.46 -0.30 1.60
C LEU A 66 -1.83 1.07 1.84
N SER A 67 -0.55 1.10 2.17
CA SER A 67 0.23 2.30 2.38
C SER A 67 1.18 2.55 1.20
N ASP A 68 1.07 3.70 0.56
CA ASP A 68 2.06 4.13 -0.45
C ASP A 68 3.28 4.85 0.17
N GLY A 69 3.34 4.89 1.51
CA GLY A 69 4.38 5.56 2.28
C GLY A 69 4.01 6.98 2.73
N ALA A 70 3.00 7.61 2.13
CA ALA A 70 2.49 8.91 2.57
C ALA A 70 1.24 8.75 3.45
N ASN A 71 0.24 8.02 2.96
CA ASN A 71 -0.98 7.71 3.70
C ASN A 71 -1.36 6.24 3.48
N THR A 72 -2.48 5.85 4.08
CA THR A 72 -3.05 4.51 3.93
C THR A 72 -4.45 4.62 3.37
N ILE A 73 -4.76 3.80 2.36
CA ILE A 73 -6.08 3.70 1.75
C ILE A 73 -6.66 2.31 2.04
N SER A 74 -7.87 2.30 2.58
CA SER A 74 -8.65 1.08 2.81
C SER A 74 -9.14 0.53 1.48
N CYS A 75 -8.96 -0.77 1.26
CA CYS A 75 -9.41 -1.46 0.06
C CYS A 75 -10.30 -2.64 0.45
N PHE A 76 -11.47 -2.73 -0.17
CA PHE A 76 -12.41 -3.82 -0.02
C PHE A 76 -12.24 -4.79 -1.19
N VAL A 77 -11.81 -6.01 -0.89
CA VAL A 77 -11.43 -7.01 -1.89
C VAL A 77 -12.02 -8.38 -1.55
N PRO A 78 -12.15 -9.32 -2.51
CA PRO A 78 -12.52 -10.69 -2.19
C PRO A 78 -11.56 -11.32 -1.17
N ALA A 79 -12.10 -12.13 -0.26
CA ALA A 79 -11.32 -12.82 0.76
C ALA A 79 -10.26 -13.76 0.15
N SER A 80 -10.52 -14.31 -1.04
CA SER A 80 -9.55 -15.10 -1.80
C SER A 80 -8.33 -14.29 -2.24
N GLU A 81 -8.54 -13.02 -2.56
CA GLU A 81 -7.50 -12.09 -2.99
C GLU A 81 -6.67 -11.63 -1.78
N ALA A 82 -7.32 -11.27 -0.69
CA ALA A 82 -6.65 -10.90 0.56
C ALA A 82 -5.73 -12.03 1.10
N LYS A 83 -6.10 -13.30 0.90
CA LYS A 83 -5.27 -14.47 1.28
C LYS A 83 -3.95 -14.59 0.52
N LYS A 84 -3.76 -13.84 -0.58
CA LYS A 84 -2.47 -13.80 -1.29
C LYS A 84 -1.41 -13.01 -0.52
N ILE A 85 -1.84 -12.12 0.38
CA ILE A 85 -0.99 -11.34 1.27
C ILE A 85 -0.53 -12.24 2.41
N THR A 86 0.79 -12.38 2.54
CA THR A 86 1.43 -13.31 3.47
C THR A 86 2.11 -12.61 4.64
N LEU A 87 2.54 -11.37 4.45
CA LEU A 87 3.16 -10.57 5.50
C LEU A 87 2.57 -9.16 5.52
N LEU A 88 2.30 -8.66 6.72
CA LEU A 88 1.79 -7.32 6.96
C LEU A 88 2.88 -6.43 7.53
N GLY A 89 2.92 -5.18 7.08
CA GLY A 89 3.78 -4.14 7.60
C GLY A 89 3.41 -3.78 9.02
N ARG A 90 4.42 -3.79 9.89
CA ARG A 90 4.35 -3.41 11.30
C ARG A 90 5.76 -3.20 11.84
N TYR A 91 5.88 -2.86 13.11
CA TYR A 91 7.21 -2.73 13.71
C TYR A 91 8.03 -4.02 13.53
N GLY A 92 9.20 -3.89 12.89
CA GLY A 92 10.11 -5.00 12.62
C GLY A 92 9.78 -5.83 11.36
N THR A 93 8.78 -5.45 10.56
CA THR A 93 8.47 -6.11 9.28
C THR A 93 8.05 -5.10 8.22
N VAL A 94 8.53 -5.33 6.99
CA VAL A 94 7.95 -4.73 5.78
C VAL A 94 6.96 -5.75 5.22
N GLY A 95 5.72 -5.34 5.01
CA GLY A 95 4.65 -6.17 4.44
C GLY A 95 4.83 -6.47 2.96
N ASP A 96 3.93 -7.30 2.43
CA ASP A 96 3.82 -7.53 0.98
C ASP A 96 3.38 -6.23 0.30
N THR A 97 4.02 -5.88 -0.82
CA THR A 97 3.55 -4.80 -1.69
C THR A 97 2.54 -5.35 -2.67
N VAL A 98 1.40 -4.66 -2.76
CA VAL A 98 0.23 -5.07 -3.53
C VAL A 98 -0.17 -3.97 -4.49
N GLU A 99 -0.52 -4.38 -5.69
CA GLU A 99 -1.12 -3.55 -6.73
C GLU A 99 -2.55 -4.00 -6.99
N LEU A 100 -3.47 -3.05 -7.14
CA LEU A 100 -4.84 -3.33 -7.51
C LEU A 100 -5.40 -2.27 -8.47
N THR A 101 -6.45 -2.64 -9.18
CA THR A 101 -7.28 -1.72 -9.97
C THR A 101 -8.69 -1.83 -9.45
N GLY A 102 -9.29 -0.70 -9.08
CA GLY A 102 -10.60 -0.70 -8.44
C GLY A 102 -11.32 0.64 -8.57
N THR A 103 -12.56 0.68 -8.11
CA THR A 103 -13.36 1.90 -8.06
C THR A 103 -13.07 2.62 -6.76
N PHE A 104 -12.60 3.86 -6.84
CA PHE A 104 -12.38 4.71 -5.67
C PHE A 104 -13.70 5.37 -5.24
N HIS A 105 -13.98 5.33 -3.94
CA HIS A 105 -15.07 6.07 -3.32
C HIS A 105 -14.51 7.06 -2.32
N ARG A 106 -14.87 8.33 -2.46
CA ARG A 106 -14.69 9.32 -1.39
C ARG A 106 -15.66 9.06 -0.24
N ASP A 107 -16.87 8.63 -0.59
CA ASP A 107 -18.00 8.38 0.29
C ASP A 107 -18.73 7.09 -0.13
N CYS A 108 -18.24 5.94 0.34
CA CYS A 108 -18.77 4.65 -0.08
C CYS A 108 -20.20 4.40 0.44
N PRO A 109 -21.20 4.18 -0.43
CA PRO A 109 -22.58 3.97 -0.01
C PRO A 109 -22.80 2.64 0.71
N GLU A 110 -21.93 1.65 0.50
CA GLU A 110 -22.03 0.32 1.10
C GLU A 110 -21.41 0.25 2.51
N HIS A 111 -20.50 1.18 2.81
CA HIS A 111 -19.66 1.13 4.01
C HIS A 111 -19.77 2.40 4.86
N GLY A 112 -20.97 2.96 4.95
CA GLY A 112 -21.25 4.07 5.87
C GLY A 112 -20.59 5.40 5.49
N GLY A 113 -20.18 5.57 4.24
CA GLY A 113 -19.51 6.78 3.76
C GLY A 113 -18.00 6.78 3.94
N ASP A 114 -17.38 5.64 4.26
CA ASP A 114 -15.93 5.51 4.33
C ASP A 114 -15.27 5.77 2.97
N LEU A 115 -14.05 6.30 3.01
CA LEU A 115 -13.18 6.43 1.85
C LEU A 115 -12.51 5.08 1.60
N ASP A 116 -12.78 4.47 0.44
CA ASP A 116 -12.29 3.14 0.11
C ASP A 116 -12.02 2.94 -1.39
N ILE A 117 -11.36 1.83 -1.71
CA ILE A 117 -11.28 1.30 -3.08
C ILE A 117 -11.91 -0.09 -3.11
N HIS A 118 -12.87 -0.31 -4.01
CA HIS A 118 -13.41 -1.64 -4.27
C HIS A 118 -12.67 -2.27 -5.44
N ALA A 119 -12.03 -3.41 -5.23
CA ALA A 119 -11.28 -4.11 -6.27
C ALA A 119 -11.55 -5.61 -6.25
N ASP A 120 -11.76 -6.19 -7.44
CA ASP A 120 -12.04 -7.61 -7.58
C ASP A 120 -10.79 -8.48 -7.57
N VAL A 121 -9.64 -7.90 -7.94
CA VAL A 121 -8.37 -8.61 -8.08
C VAL A 121 -7.23 -7.74 -7.59
N LEU A 122 -6.27 -8.38 -6.92
CA LEU A 122 -4.99 -7.78 -6.59
C LEU A 122 -3.82 -8.67 -7.02
N SER A 123 -2.67 -8.05 -7.20
CA SER A 123 -1.39 -8.71 -7.48
C SER A 123 -0.37 -8.34 -6.41
N VAL A 124 0.32 -9.35 -5.86
CA VAL A 124 1.46 -9.12 -4.97
C VAL A 124 2.70 -8.91 -5.82
N THR A 125 3.27 -7.71 -5.81
CA THR A 125 4.41 -7.34 -6.67
C THR A 125 5.74 -7.37 -5.95
N ALA A 126 5.74 -7.28 -4.62
CA ALA A 126 6.91 -7.61 -3.80
C ALA A 126 6.51 -8.36 -2.54
N ARG A 127 7.32 -9.35 -2.14
CA ARG A 127 7.14 -10.06 -0.87
C ARG A 127 7.77 -9.29 0.27
N GLY A 128 7.09 -9.31 1.40
CA GLY A 128 7.52 -8.70 2.64
C GLY A 128 8.72 -9.42 3.25
N ARG A 129 9.35 -8.75 4.21
CA ARG A 129 10.53 -9.25 4.93
C ARG A 129 10.57 -8.73 6.36
N THR A 130 11.21 -9.51 7.24
CA THR A 130 11.54 -9.06 8.59
C THR A 130 12.71 -8.07 8.55
N VAL A 131 12.62 -7.00 9.34
CA VAL A 131 13.67 -5.99 9.50
C VAL A 131 14.17 -6.04 10.94
N GLY A 132 15.45 -6.35 11.11
CA GLY A 132 16.08 -6.38 12.43
C GLY A 132 16.24 -4.96 13.00
N ASN A 133 15.70 -4.74 14.20
CA ASN A 133 15.82 -3.47 14.93
C ASN A 133 16.72 -3.63 16.17
N ASN A 134 17.94 -4.12 15.97
CA ASN A 134 18.88 -4.23 17.07
C ASN A 134 19.38 -2.83 17.47
N PRO A 135 19.36 -2.47 18.77
CA PRO A 135 19.94 -1.22 19.22
C PRO A 135 21.43 -1.20 18.89
N SER A 136 21.96 -0.03 18.55
CA SER A 136 23.38 0.11 18.28
C SER A 136 24.18 -0.20 19.54
N ALA A 137 25.37 -0.81 19.37
CA ALA A 137 26.25 -1.12 20.49
C ALA A 137 26.58 0.14 21.32
N ALA A 138 26.75 1.28 20.66
CA ALA A 138 26.97 2.57 21.32
C ALA A 138 25.80 2.95 22.25
N LEU A 139 24.56 2.82 21.80
CA LEU A 139 23.38 3.10 22.62
C LEU A 139 23.35 2.21 23.87
N VAL A 140 23.61 0.91 23.70
CA VAL A 140 23.63 -0.05 24.81
C VAL A 140 24.75 0.27 25.80
N ILE A 141 25.96 0.59 25.31
CA ILE A 141 27.11 0.96 26.14
C ILE A 141 26.83 2.25 26.92
N SER A 142 26.32 3.29 26.26
CA SER A 142 26.00 4.57 26.89
C SER A 142 24.95 4.42 27.98
N ALA A 143 23.89 3.64 27.72
CA ALA A 143 22.86 3.34 28.72
C ALA A 143 23.44 2.62 29.95
N GLY A 144 24.33 1.64 29.73
CA GLY A 144 25.03 0.93 30.80
C GLY A 144 25.89 1.85 31.67
N VAL A 145 26.67 2.74 31.04
CA VAL A 145 27.50 3.72 31.76
C VAL A 145 26.64 4.67 32.61
N LEU A 146 25.57 5.22 32.04
CA LEU A 146 24.66 6.12 32.76
C LEU A 146 24.00 5.42 33.95
N PHE A 147 23.57 4.17 33.78
CA PHE A 147 23.01 3.35 34.86
C PHE A 147 24.01 3.14 36.00
N LEU A 148 25.27 2.79 35.69
CA LEU A 148 26.31 2.59 36.69
C LEU A 148 26.65 3.89 37.44
N CYS A 149 26.72 5.03 36.74
CA CYS A 149 26.94 6.34 37.36
C CYS A 149 25.81 6.72 38.32
N ALA A 150 24.55 6.54 37.90
CA ALA A 150 23.39 6.81 38.74
C ALA A 150 23.37 5.90 39.97
N PHE A 151 23.64 4.60 39.79
CA PHE A 151 23.71 3.63 40.88
C PHE A 151 24.81 4.01 41.89
N ALA A 152 26.01 4.34 41.41
CA ALA A 152 27.10 4.81 42.27
C ALA A 152 26.71 6.07 43.05
N GLY A 153 26.05 7.04 42.40
CA GLY A 153 25.53 8.24 43.06
C GLY A 153 24.56 7.92 44.20
N VAL A 154 23.61 7.00 43.99
CA VAL A 154 22.66 6.56 45.02
C VAL A 154 23.38 5.90 46.19
N VAL A 155 24.33 5.00 45.92
CA VAL A 155 25.12 4.33 46.95
C VAL A 155 25.88 5.35 47.81
N LEU A 156 26.50 6.36 47.19
CA LEU A 156 27.22 7.42 47.91
C LEU A 156 26.29 8.24 48.81
N VAL A 157 25.07 8.55 48.35
CA VAL A 157 24.08 9.29 49.14
C VAL A 157 23.61 8.47 50.36
N ILE A 158 23.35 7.17 50.19
CA ILE A 158 22.94 6.30 51.30
C ILE A 158 24.07 6.19 52.33
N ARG A 159 25.30 5.94 51.87
CA ARG A 159 26.48 5.86 52.75
C ARG A 159 26.76 7.15 53.51
N LYS A 160 26.37 8.31 53.00
CA LYS A 160 26.51 9.60 53.70
C LYS A 160 25.43 9.80 54.78
N LYS A 161 24.27 9.18 54.64
CA LYS A 161 23.13 9.30 55.58
C LYS A 161 23.16 8.27 56.71
N THR A 162 23.93 7.20 56.55
CA THR A 162 24.14 6.15 57.56
C THR A 162 25.40 6.46 58.35
#